data_AF-A0A533SNS2-F1
#
_entry.id   AF-A0A533SNS2-F1
#
_cell.length_a   1.000
_cell.length_b   1.000
_cell.length_c   1.000
_cell.angle_alpha   90.00
_cell.angle_beta   90.00
_cell.angle_gamma   90.00
#
_symmetry.space_group_name_H-M   'P 1'
#
loop_
_entity.id
_entity.type
_entity.pdbx_description
1 polymer ?
#
loop_
_entity_poly.entity_id
_entity_poly.type
_entity_poly.pdbx_seq_one_letter_code
_entity_poly.pdbx_strand_id
1 'polypeptide(L)'
;MLTLLAFLPLLGAIIVLLMKKESVGLIRGFTLAVVSLNFLASLPLLFGFDSAQTGMQFVEKMAWIPSIGVDYHVGVDGISLWLVMLTTFLSVICILSSLTVEKKVKEYMFFFLILETGMIGALVSLDLFLFYIFWEAMLIPMYFLIGVWGGKERIYAAVKFFIFTMVGSLLMLVAIIALYYMNIRAGNPASFNILELYKLPIAPSVQMIMFMAFALAFAIKVPMWPVHT
;
A
#
# COMPACT_ATOMS: atom_id res chain seq x y z
N MET A 1 10.49 -4.58 12.46
CA MET A 1 9.10 -4.42 12.91
C MET A 1 8.17 -4.01 11.76
N LEU A 2 8.50 -3.01 10.94
CA LEU A 2 7.64 -2.60 9.83
C LEU A 2 7.51 -3.69 8.77
N THR A 3 8.59 -4.42 8.50
CA THR A 3 8.56 -5.61 7.64
C THR A 3 7.61 -6.68 8.16
N LEU A 4 7.56 -6.89 9.48
CA LEU A 4 6.62 -7.83 10.07
C LEU A 4 5.18 -7.37 9.82
N LEU A 5 4.86 -6.10 10.05
CA LEU A 5 3.52 -5.55 9.84
C LEU A 5 3.05 -5.62 8.38
N ALA A 6 3.95 -5.34 7.45
CA ALA A 6 3.64 -5.38 6.03
C ALA A 6 3.37 -6.82 5.56
N PHE A 7 4.17 -7.79 6.01
CA PHE A 7 4.15 -9.14 5.45
C PHE A 7 3.44 -10.20 6.30
N LEU A 8 3.08 -9.92 7.56
CA LEU A 8 2.27 -10.83 8.38
C LEU A 8 0.91 -11.17 7.73
N PRO A 9 0.15 -10.20 7.18
CA PRO A 9 -1.08 -10.51 6.45
C PRO A 9 -0.80 -11.37 5.21
N LEU A 10 0.28 -11.11 4.46
CA LEU A 10 0.66 -11.91 3.30
C LEU A 10 0.94 -13.38 3.65
N LEU A 11 1.66 -13.64 4.75
CA LEU A 11 1.85 -14.99 5.26
C LEU A 11 0.51 -15.63 5.62
N GLY A 12 -0.38 -14.88 6.27
CA GLY A 12 -1.75 -15.31 6.52
C GLY A 12 -2.50 -15.67 5.24
N ALA A 13 -2.38 -14.87 4.18
CA ALA A 13 -3.03 -15.10 2.89
C ALA A 13 -2.55 -16.42 2.26
N ILE A 14 -1.24 -16.67 2.28
CA ILE A 14 -0.65 -17.92 1.78
C ILE A 14 -1.19 -19.12 2.56
N ILE A 15 -1.26 -19.02 3.89
CA ILE A 15 -1.83 -20.09 4.73
C ILE A 15 -3.32 -20.31 4.40
N VAL A 16 -4.10 -19.24 4.26
CA VAL A 16 -5.51 -19.32 3.82
C VAL A 16 -5.64 -20.05 2.49
N LEU A 17 -4.73 -19.81 1.55
CA LEU A 17 -4.72 -20.47 0.25
C LEU A 17 -4.50 -22.00 0.35
N LEU A 18 -3.80 -22.48 1.37
CA LEU A 18 -3.56 -23.91 1.61
C LEU A 18 -4.71 -24.61 2.34
N MET A 19 -5.61 -23.86 2.99
CA MET A 19 -6.74 -24.40 3.73
C MET A 19 -7.83 -24.95 2.82
N LYS A 20 -8.57 -25.96 3.30
CA LYS A 20 -9.72 -26.53 2.59
C LYS A 20 -10.88 -25.53 2.53
N LYS A 21 -11.52 -25.38 1.36
CA LYS A 21 -12.57 -24.37 1.12
C LYS A 21 -13.80 -24.59 2.00
N GLU A 22 -14.03 -25.83 2.40
CA GLU A 22 -15.15 -26.27 3.22
C GLU A 22 -15.01 -25.82 4.68
N SER A 23 -13.79 -25.55 5.13
CA SER A 23 -13.48 -25.17 6.52
C SER A 23 -13.72 -23.67 6.79
N VAL A 24 -14.91 -23.18 6.44
CA VAL A 24 -15.28 -21.75 6.48
C VAL A 24 -15.03 -21.11 7.86
N GLY A 25 -15.46 -21.77 8.94
CA GLY A 25 -15.27 -21.27 10.30
C GLY A 25 -13.79 -21.13 10.67
N LEU A 26 -12.96 -22.09 10.26
CA LEU A 26 -11.52 -22.10 10.50
C LEU A 26 -10.82 -20.99 9.71
N ILE A 27 -11.19 -20.80 8.44
CA ILE A 27 -10.67 -19.71 7.59
C ILE A 27 -10.99 -18.33 8.20
N ARG A 28 -12.24 -18.13 8.63
CA ARG A 28 -12.67 -16.86 9.26
C ARG A 28 -11.93 -16.60 10.57
N GLY A 29 -11.90 -17.59 11.46
CA GLY A 29 -11.21 -17.48 12.74
C GLY A 29 -9.71 -17.24 12.59
N PHE A 30 -9.07 -17.94 11.64
CA PHE A 30 -7.66 -17.73 11.32
C PHE A 30 -7.40 -16.33 10.77
N THR A 31 -8.20 -15.88 9.81
CA THR A 31 -8.05 -14.54 9.21
C THR A 31 -8.23 -13.44 10.27
N LEU A 32 -9.24 -13.59 11.13
CA LEU A 32 -9.47 -12.68 12.26
C LEU A 32 -8.28 -12.67 13.23
N ALA A 33 -7.69 -13.82 13.51
CA ALA A 33 -6.50 -13.93 14.35
C ALA A 33 -5.31 -13.22 13.70
N VAL A 34 -5.08 -13.39 12.39
CA VAL A 34 -3.99 -12.72 11.67
C VAL A 34 -4.13 -11.20 11.73
N VAL A 35 -5.30 -10.64 11.38
CA VAL A 35 -5.49 -9.18 11.40
C VAL A 35 -5.44 -8.61 12.83
N SER A 36 -5.94 -9.36 13.81
CA SER A 36 -5.86 -8.95 15.22
C SER A 36 -4.41 -8.97 15.72
N LEU A 37 -3.63 -9.99 15.37
CA LEU A 37 -2.20 -10.05 15.68
C LEU A 37 -1.45 -8.91 14.99
N ASN A 38 -1.82 -8.55 13.76
CA ASN A 38 -1.21 -7.43 13.04
C ASN A 38 -1.49 -6.09 13.72
N PHE A 39 -2.72 -5.86 14.18
CA PHE A 39 -3.08 -4.69 14.99
C PHE A 39 -2.32 -4.66 16.33
N LEU A 40 -2.24 -5.80 17.04
CA LEU A 40 -1.47 -5.87 18.28
C LEU A 40 0.03 -5.62 18.04
N ALA A 41 0.57 -6.12 16.93
CA ALA A 41 1.95 -5.90 16.53
C ALA A 41 2.22 -4.44 16.10
N SER A 42 1.18 -3.65 15.78
CA SER A 42 1.35 -2.22 15.46
C SER A 42 1.35 -1.35 16.70
N LEU A 43 0.80 -1.80 17.84
CA LEU A 43 0.78 -1.01 19.09
C LEU A 43 2.18 -0.60 19.59
N PRO A 44 3.24 -1.41 19.50
CA PRO A 44 4.59 -0.98 19.86
C PRO A 44 5.09 0.24 19.07
N LEU A 45 4.62 0.46 17.84
CA LEU A 45 4.94 1.68 17.10
C LEU A 45 4.42 2.91 17.84
N LEU A 46 3.20 2.86 18.38
CA LEU A 46 2.58 4.00 19.06
C LEU A 46 3.32 4.37 20.34
N PHE A 47 3.73 3.38 21.14
CA PHE A 47 4.40 3.61 22.42
C PHE A 47 5.91 3.86 22.27
N GLY A 48 6.51 3.39 21.18
CA GLY A 48 7.93 3.60 20.90
C GLY A 48 8.23 4.81 20.03
N PHE A 49 7.21 5.51 19.51
CA PHE A 49 7.40 6.70 18.67
C PHE A 49 7.74 7.93 19.53
N ASP A 50 8.85 8.59 19.20
CA ASP A 50 9.28 9.82 19.87
C ASP A 50 8.79 11.05 19.11
N SER A 51 7.76 11.73 19.63
CA SER A 51 7.19 12.93 18.98
C SER A 51 8.10 14.16 19.01
N ALA A 52 9.17 14.16 19.83
CA ALA A 52 10.14 15.24 19.87
C ALA A 52 11.20 15.11 18.76
N GLN A 53 11.37 13.92 18.18
CA GLN A 53 12.31 13.69 17.08
C GLN A 53 11.69 14.00 15.73
N THR A 54 12.42 14.74 14.91
CA THR A 54 12.03 15.04 13.53
C THR A 54 12.59 13.98 12.58
N GLY A 55 11.79 13.56 11.61
CA GLY A 55 12.20 12.58 10.58
C GLY A 55 11.54 11.21 10.73
N MET A 56 12.02 10.28 9.91
CA MET A 56 11.49 8.91 9.85
C MET A 56 12.04 8.06 10.99
N GLN A 57 11.15 7.31 11.65
CA GLN A 57 11.47 6.40 12.74
C GLN A 57 11.19 4.95 12.33
N PHE A 58 11.69 4.00 13.13
CA PHE A 58 11.60 2.57 12.87
C PHE A 58 12.11 2.17 11.47
N VAL A 59 13.16 2.85 11.02
CA VAL A 59 13.68 2.71 9.66
C VAL A 59 14.34 1.36 9.46
N GLU A 60 13.94 0.66 8.41
CA GLU A 60 14.60 -0.55 7.92
C GLU A 60 15.04 -0.28 6.48
N LYS A 61 16.35 -0.36 6.23
CA LYS A 61 16.94 -0.09 4.92
C LYS A 61 17.85 -1.24 4.50
N MET A 62 17.55 -1.86 3.36
CA MET A 62 18.37 -2.90 2.75
C MET A 62 18.41 -2.72 1.24
N ALA A 63 19.57 -2.94 0.62
CA ALA A 63 19.68 -2.91 -0.84
C ALA A 63 18.86 -4.04 -1.46
N TRP A 64 17.96 -3.73 -2.39
CA TRP A 64 17.09 -4.73 -3.02
C TRP A 64 17.48 -5.01 -4.46
N ILE A 65 17.57 -3.97 -5.31
CA ILE A 65 18.03 -4.09 -6.70
C ILE A 65 19.15 -3.06 -6.92
N PRO A 66 20.40 -3.37 -6.50
CA PRO A 66 21.50 -2.41 -6.52
C PRO A 66 21.83 -1.87 -7.90
N SER A 67 21.62 -2.66 -8.96
CA SER A 67 21.92 -2.27 -10.35
C SER A 67 21.13 -1.04 -10.84
N ILE A 68 19.99 -0.76 -10.21
CA ILE A 68 19.15 0.41 -10.52
C ILE A 68 18.92 1.31 -9.31
N GLY A 69 19.57 1.05 -8.17
CA GLY A 69 19.45 1.90 -6.97
C GLY A 69 18.10 1.79 -6.25
N VAL A 70 17.44 0.63 -6.32
CA VAL A 70 16.22 0.36 -5.54
C VAL A 70 16.59 -0.24 -4.19
N ASP A 71 16.08 0.38 -3.13
CA ASP A 71 16.23 -0.09 -1.77
C ASP A 71 14.90 -0.62 -1.23
N TYR A 72 14.94 -1.67 -0.44
CA TYR A 72 13.89 -1.91 0.54
C TYR A 72 14.09 -0.90 1.68
N HIS A 73 13.48 0.27 1.53
CA HIS A 73 13.57 1.36 2.50
C HIS A 73 12.18 1.68 3.03
N VAL A 74 11.96 1.35 4.29
CA VAL A 74 10.69 1.60 5.00
C VAL A 74 10.94 2.38 6.28
N GLY A 75 9.97 3.18 6.67
CA GLY A 75 9.99 3.99 7.88
C GLY A 75 8.63 4.63 8.12
N VAL A 76 8.43 5.19 9.31
CA VAL A 76 7.20 5.91 9.65
C VAL A 76 7.52 7.28 10.23
N ASP A 77 6.74 8.29 9.84
CA ASP A 77 6.68 9.58 10.51
C ASP A 77 5.39 9.68 11.34
N GLY A 78 5.10 10.87 11.87
CA GLY A 78 3.89 11.11 12.66
C GLY A 78 2.58 10.87 11.88
N ILE A 79 2.56 11.06 10.56
CA ILE A 79 1.35 10.85 9.73
C ILE A 79 1.19 9.37 9.41
N SER A 80 2.24 8.72 8.89
CA SER A 80 2.23 7.29 8.57
C SER A 80 1.92 6.44 9.78
N LEU A 81 2.39 6.81 10.99
CA LEU A 81 2.05 6.12 12.23
C LEU A 81 0.53 5.98 12.41
N TRP A 82 -0.21 7.09 12.36
CA TRP A 82 -1.65 7.08 12.57
C TRP A 82 -2.38 6.36 11.44
N LEU A 83 -1.92 6.49 10.20
CA LEU A 83 -2.50 5.78 9.07
C LEU A 83 -2.29 4.26 9.17
N VAL A 84 -1.12 3.80 9.62
CA VAL A 84 -0.86 2.37 9.89
C VAL A 84 -1.77 1.87 11.01
N MET A 85 -1.87 2.60 12.12
CA MET A 85 -2.75 2.24 13.24
C MET A 85 -4.21 2.16 12.83
N LEU A 86 -4.68 3.14 12.05
CA LEU A 86 -6.03 3.15 11.52
C LEU A 86 -6.27 1.96 10.58
N THR A 87 -5.31 1.66 9.71
CA THR A 87 -5.40 0.57 8.73
C THR A 87 -5.50 -0.79 9.42
N THR A 88 -4.62 -1.07 10.40
CA THR A 88 -4.65 -2.35 11.13
C THR A 88 -5.90 -2.48 11.99
N PHE A 89 -6.34 -1.40 12.65
CA PHE A 89 -7.57 -1.39 13.44
C PHE A 89 -8.83 -1.62 12.60
N LEU A 90 -8.97 -0.89 11.48
CA LEU A 90 -10.11 -1.05 10.58
C LEU A 90 -10.11 -2.44 9.93
N SER A 91 -8.94 -3.04 9.68
CA SER A 91 -8.85 -4.40 9.14
C SER A 91 -9.53 -5.42 10.05
N VAL A 92 -9.36 -5.31 11.38
CA VAL A 92 -10.08 -6.15 12.35
C VAL A 92 -11.60 -5.95 12.24
N ILE A 93 -12.06 -4.70 12.20
CA ILE A 93 -13.49 -4.37 12.10
C ILE A 93 -14.09 -4.90 10.79
N CYS A 94 -13.38 -4.75 9.68
CA CYS A 94 -13.80 -5.23 8.37
C CYS A 94 -13.91 -6.75 8.32
N ILE A 95 -12.99 -7.49 8.95
CA ILE A 95 -13.11 -8.94 9.03
C ILE A 95 -14.29 -9.35 9.91
N LEU A 96 -14.51 -8.68 11.04
CA LEU A 96 -15.69 -8.91 11.90
C LEU A 96 -17.01 -8.61 11.19
N SER A 97 -17.07 -7.55 10.37
CA SER A 97 -18.29 -7.21 9.61
C SER A 97 -18.52 -8.15 8.41
N SER A 98 -17.46 -8.79 7.90
CA SER A 98 -17.53 -9.71 6.76
C SER A 98 -18.13 -11.09 7.08
N LEU A 99 -18.61 -11.33 8.31
CA LEU A 99 -19.28 -12.59 8.69
C LEU A 99 -20.55 -12.87 7.86
N THR A 100 -21.11 -11.85 7.21
CA THR A 100 -22.23 -11.94 6.27
C THR A 100 -21.83 -12.46 4.88
N VAL A 101 -20.53 -12.55 4.57
CA VAL A 101 -20.03 -13.06 3.28
C VAL A 101 -20.10 -14.58 3.26
N GLU A 102 -21.09 -15.15 2.56
CA GLU A 102 -21.28 -16.61 2.49
C GLU A 102 -20.63 -17.26 1.26
N LYS A 103 -20.52 -16.53 0.15
CA LYS A 103 -19.94 -17.05 -1.10
C LYS A 103 -18.43 -16.86 -1.13
N LYS A 104 -17.70 -17.89 -1.58
CA LYS A 104 -16.24 -17.84 -1.84
C LYS A 104 -15.43 -17.25 -0.67
N VAL A 105 -15.76 -17.66 0.56
CA VAL A 105 -15.18 -17.06 1.79
C VAL A 105 -13.66 -17.14 1.79
N LYS A 106 -13.09 -18.25 1.33
CA LYS A 106 -11.63 -18.42 1.21
C LYS A 106 -11.00 -17.32 0.36
N GLU A 107 -11.54 -17.08 -0.82
CA GLU A 107 -11.03 -16.07 -1.75
C GLU A 107 -11.21 -14.65 -1.21
N TYR A 108 -12.32 -14.37 -0.54
CA TYR A 108 -12.55 -13.07 0.11
C TYR A 108 -11.46 -12.77 1.14
N MET A 109 -11.22 -13.72 2.06
CA MET A 109 -10.25 -13.57 3.14
C MET A 109 -8.82 -13.49 2.60
N PHE A 110 -8.50 -14.30 1.59
CA PHE A 110 -7.23 -14.25 0.87
C PHE A 110 -6.96 -12.86 0.27
N PHE A 111 -7.90 -12.32 -0.52
CA PHE A 111 -7.71 -11.00 -1.14
C PHE A 111 -7.71 -9.88 -0.11
N PHE A 112 -8.48 -10.00 0.97
CA PHE A 112 -8.48 -9.02 2.06
C PHE A 112 -7.10 -8.93 2.73
N LEU A 113 -6.47 -10.06 3.04
CA LEU A 113 -5.13 -10.08 3.64
C LEU A 113 -4.06 -9.51 2.69
N ILE A 114 -4.16 -9.79 1.39
CA ILE A 114 -3.27 -9.17 0.39
C ILE A 114 -3.49 -7.66 0.32
N LEU A 115 -4.75 -7.21 0.39
CA LEU A 115 -5.10 -5.78 0.43
C LEU A 115 -4.45 -5.11 1.64
N GLU A 116 -4.53 -5.71 2.83
CA GLU A 116 -3.89 -5.20 4.04
C GLU A 116 -2.37 -5.07 3.88
N THR A 117 -1.69 -6.09 3.34
CA THR A 117 -0.26 -6.02 3.01
C THR A 117 0.06 -4.85 2.07
N GLY A 118 -0.72 -4.69 1.01
CA GLY A 118 -0.54 -3.60 0.04
C GLY A 118 -0.72 -2.22 0.66
N MET A 119 -1.73 -2.04 1.51
CA MET A 119 -1.99 -0.78 2.20
C MET A 119 -0.86 -0.42 3.17
N ILE A 120 -0.46 -1.35 4.05
CA ILE A 120 0.61 -1.09 5.02
C ILE A 120 1.93 -0.83 4.30
N GLY A 121 2.28 -1.66 3.32
CA GLY A 121 3.51 -1.50 2.54
C GLY A 121 3.60 -0.14 1.85
N ALA A 122 2.51 0.34 1.25
CA ALA A 122 2.48 1.67 0.63
C ALA A 122 2.65 2.80 1.65
N LEU A 123 2.05 2.69 2.85
CA LEU A 123 2.12 3.72 3.89
C LEU A 123 3.51 3.87 4.53
N VAL A 124 4.30 2.80 4.55
CA VAL A 124 5.62 2.78 5.21
C VAL A 124 6.79 2.91 4.22
N SER A 125 6.53 2.90 2.90
CA SER A 125 7.60 2.93 1.90
C SER A 125 8.25 4.32 1.77
N LEU A 126 9.58 4.36 1.82
CA LEU A 126 10.41 5.55 1.61
C LEU A 126 11.19 5.51 0.29
N ASP A 127 11.09 4.41 -0.44
CA ASP A 127 11.57 4.26 -1.81
C ASP A 127 10.37 4.34 -2.77
N LEU A 128 10.42 5.22 -3.77
CA LEU A 128 9.29 5.46 -4.68
C LEU A 128 8.96 4.24 -5.56
N PHE A 129 9.95 3.41 -5.88
CA PHE A 129 9.73 2.19 -6.65
C PHE A 129 9.03 1.15 -5.78
N LEU A 130 9.48 0.98 -4.53
CA LEU A 130 8.83 0.11 -3.55
C LEU A 130 7.38 0.57 -3.26
N PHE A 131 7.18 1.88 -3.08
CA PHE A 131 5.87 2.50 -2.92
C PHE A 131 4.96 2.14 -4.09
N TYR A 132 5.44 2.31 -5.33
CA TYR A 132 4.67 2.00 -6.54
C TYR A 132 4.25 0.53 -6.60
N ILE A 133 5.15 -0.40 -6.23
CA ILE A 133 4.84 -1.83 -6.18
C ILE A 133 3.70 -2.11 -5.21
N PHE A 134 3.75 -1.60 -3.97
CA PHE A 134 2.66 -1.79 -3.03
C PHE A 134 1.38 -1.08 -3.46
N TRP A 135 1.51 0.09 -4.09
CA TRP A 135 0.40 0.88 -4.62
C TRP A 135 -0.42 0.12 -5.67
N GLU A 136 0.27 -0.58 -6.58
CA GLU A 136 -0.34 -1.45 -7.59
C GLU A 136 -0.77 -2.79 -7.00
N ALA A 137 0.01 -3.35 -6.06
CA ALA A 137 -0.31 -4.63 -5.43
C ALA A 137 -1.65 -4.59 -4.68
N MET A 138 -2.02 -3.46 -4.07
CA MET A 138 -3.35 -3.31 -3.46
C MET A 138 -4.48 -3.18 -4.49
N LEU A 139 -4.20 -2.78 -5.74
CA LEU A 139 -5.22 -2.62 -6.77
C LEU A 139 -5.85 -3.96 -7.19
N ILE A 140 -5.01 -4.99 -7.30
CA ILE A 140 -5.40 -6.34 -7.70
C ILE A 140 -6.47 -6.93 -6.76
N PRO A 141 -6.28 -7.02 -5.43
CA PRO A 141 -7.31 -7.54 -4.53
C PRO A 141 -8.56 -6.65 -4.52
N MET A 142 -8.45 -5.33 -4.60
CA MET A 142 -9.62 -4.45 -4.69
C MET A 142 -10.49 -4.77 -5.90
N TYR A 143 -9.89 -5.00 -7.08
CA TYR A 143 -10.61 -5.40 -8.28
C TYR A 143 -11.46 -6.67 -8.04
N PHE A 144 -10.89 -7.69 -7.42
CA PHE A 144 -11.62 -8.93 -7.12
C PHE A 144 -12.68 -8.75 -6.03
N LEU A 145 -12.35 -8.02 -4.96
CA LEU A 145 -13.27 -7.75 -3.86
C LEU A 145 -14.53 -7.03 -4.37
N ILE A 146 -14.35 -5.99 -5.20
CA ILE A 146 -15.45 -5.27 -5.86
C ILE A 146 -16.17 -6.19 -6.85
N GLY A 147 -15.46 -6.83 -7.78
CA GLY A 147 -16.08 -7.57 -8.89
C GLY A 147 -16.86 -8.82 -8.46
N VAL A 148 -16.46 -9.48 -7.38
CA VAL A 148 -17.08 -10.73 -6.91
C VAL A 148 -18.05 -10.52 -5.75
N TRP A 149 -17.77 -9.59 -4.82
CA TRP A 149 -18.61 -9.36 -3.63
C TRP A 149 -19.30 -7.99 -3.60
N GLY A 150 -18.98 -7.09 -4.53
CA GLY A 150 -19.69 -5.82 -4.69
C GLY A 150 -21.16 -5.97 -5.07
N GLY A 151 -21.86 -4.84 -5.04
CA GLY A 151 -23.31 -4.73 -5.23
C GLY A 151 -23.77 -4.84 -6.69
N LYS A 152 -24.78 -4.04 -7.06
CA LYS A 152 -25.28 -3.96 -8.45
C LYS A 152 -24.17 -3.45 -9.38
N GLU A 153 -24.15 -3.96 -10.61
CA GLU A 153 -23.17 -3.57 -11.65
C GLU A 153 -21.69 -3.74 -11.25
N ARG A 154 -21.41 -4.61 -10.26
CA ARG A 154 -20.07 -4.86 -9.71
C ARG A 154 -18.95 -5.10 -10.74
N ILE A 155 -19.26 -5.73 -11.87
CA ILE A 155 -18.27 -5.99 -12.93
C ILE A 155 -17.88 -4.68 -13.61
N TYR A 156 -18.88 -3.87 -13.98
CA TYR A 156 -18.64 -2.54 -14.55
C TYR A 156 -17.88 -1.66 -13.55
N ALA A 157 -18.31 -1.63 -12.29
CA ALA A 157 -17.63 -0.86 -11.24
C ALA A 157 -16.17 -1.31 -11.03
N ALA A 158 -15.90 -2.61 -10.97
CA ALA A 158 -14.55 -3.14 -10.79
C ALA A 158 -13.64 -2.80 -11.99
N VAL A 159 -14.12 -3.01 -13.23
CA VAL A 159 -13.36 -2.69 -14.45
C VAL A 159 -13.10 -1.19 -14.54
N LYS A 160 -14.12 -0.36 -14.28
CA LYS A 160 -13.97 1.11 -14.28
C LYS A 160 -12.95 1.55 -13.23
N PHE A 161 -13.11 1.10 -11.98
CA PHE A 161 -12.17 1.40 -10.89
C PHE A 161 -10.73 1.03 -11.28
N PHE A 162 -10.52 -0.18 -11.78
CA PHE A 162 -9.21 -0.68 -12.16
C PHE A 162 -8.58 0.13 -13.30
N ILE A 163 -9.32 0.40 -14.38
CA ILE A 163 -8.79 1.16 -15.52
C ILE A 163 -8.47 2.60 -15.13
N PHE A 164 -9.38 3.28 -14.42
CA PHE A 164 -9.17 4.68 -14.03
C PHE A 164 -7.94 4.83 -13.12
N THR A 165 -7.85 3.98 -12.10
CA THR A 165 -6.72 4.02 -11.15
C THR A 165 -5.41 3.60 -11.79
N MET A 166 -5.41 2.60 -12.68
CA MET A 166 -4.22 2.17 -13.44
C MET A 166 -3.69 3.26 -14.36
N VAL A 167 -4.57 3.99 -15.07
CA VAL A 167 -4.13 5.10 -15.93
C VAL A 167 -3.45 6.19 -15.12
N GLY A 168 -4.04 6.54 -13.96
CA GLY A 168 -3.43 7.49 -13.03
C GLY A 168 -2.06 7.01 -12.54
N SER A 169 -1.97 5.74 -12.13
CA SER A 169 -0.72 5.21 -11.59
C SER A 169 0.38 5.05 -12.65
N LEU A 170 0.05 4.72 -13.90
CA LEU A 170 1.04 4.71 -14.99
C LEU A 170 1.66 6.10 -15.22
N LEU A 171 0.87 7.18 -15.13
CA LEU A 171 1.41 8.54 -15.18
C LEU A 171 2.34 8.84 -13.99
N MET A 172 1.96 8.39 -12.80
CA MET A 172 2.83 8.48 -11.62
C MET A 172 4.14 7.71 -11.81
N LEU A 173 4.11 6.52 -12.42
CA LEU A 173 5.32 5.75 -12.74
C LEU A 173 6.25 6.52 -13.68
N VAL A 174 5.71 7.18 -14.70
CA VAL A 174 6.49 8.05 -15.60
C VAL A 174 7.18 9.17 -14.80
N ALA A 175 6.48 9.79 -13.84
CA ALA A 175 7.05 10.83 -12.99
C ALA A 175 8.15 10.28 -12.06
N ILE A 176 7.96 9.10 -11.47
CA ILE A 176 8.98 8.40 -10.66
C ILE A 176 10.24 8.14 -11.50
N ILE A 177 10.09 7.60 -12.71
CA ILE A 177 11.21 7.34 -13.62
C ILE A 177 11.90 8.66 -14.04
N ALA A 178 11.13 9.72 -14.28
CA ALA A 178 11.69 11.03 -14.61
C ALA A 178 12.55 11.57 -13.46
N LEU A 179 12.04 11.53 -12.22
CA LEU A 179 12.78 11.95 -11.01
C LEU A 179 14.07 11.14 -10.84
N TYR A 180 14.01 9.82 -11.06
CA TYR A 180 15.18 8.94 -11.04
C TYR A 180 16.27 9.39 -12.02
N TYR A 181 15.92 9.64 -13.29
CA TYR A 181 16.89 10.12 -14.28
C TYR A 181 17.39 11.54 -13.99
N MET A 182 16.53 12.41 -13.46
CA MET A 182 16.93 13.76 -13.03
C MET A 182 17.94 13.71 -11.90
N ASN A 183 17.78 12.77 -10.96
CA ASN A 183 18.73 12.54 -9.87
C ASN A 183 20.12 12.17 -10.41
N ILE A 184 20.17 11.23 -11.35
CA ILE A 184 21.43 10.81 -11.99
C ILE A 184 22.07 11.97 -12.77
N ARG A 185 21.26 12.75 -13.51
CA ARG A 185 21.77 13.91 -14.27
C ARG A 185 22.30 15.03 -13.38
N ALA A 186 21.82 15.14 -12.15
CA ALA A 186 22.35 16.06 -11.14
C ALA A 186 23.70 15.60 -10.55
N GLY A 187 24.21 14.43 -10.96
CA GLY A 187 25.48 13.87 -10.46
C GLY A 187 25.34 13.02 -9.20
N ASN A 188 24.12 12.75 -8.75
CA ASN A 188 23.86 11.88 -7.61
C ASN A 188 23.85 10.40 -8.01
N PRO A 189 24.10 9.46 -7.07
CA PRO A 189 23.91 8.04 -7.31
C PRO A 189 22.47 7.71 -7.73
N ALA A 190 22.30 6.67 -8.56
CA ALA A 190 20.98 6.12 -8.87
C ALA A 190 20.25 5.74 -7.57
N SER A 191 19.05 6.27 -7.37
CA SER A 191 18.29 6.12 -6.12
C SER A 191 16.82 6.45 -6.33
N PHE A 192 15.94 5.67 -5.72
CA PHE A 192 14.50 5.96 -5.62
C PHE A 192 14.11 6.45 -4.21
N ASN A 193 15.09 6.71 -3.34
CA ASN A 193 14.87 7.18 -1.97
C ASN A 193 14.26 8.59 -1.96
N ILE A 194 13.03 8.70 -1.45
CA ILE A 194 12.28 9.96 -1.44
C ILE A 194 13.00 11.09 -0.69
N LEU A 195 13.71 10.75 0.39
CA LEU A 195 14.44 11.72 1.22
C LEU A 195 15.66 12.32 0.51
N GLU A 196 16.22 11.59 -0.45
CA GLU A 196 17.29 12.08 -1.33
C GLU A 196 16.70 12.90 -2.48
N LEU A 197 15.61 12.43 -3.08
CA LEU A 197 14.92 13.11 -4.18
C LEU A 197 14.37 14.49 -3.77
N TYR A 198 13.98 14.68 -2.51
CA TYR A 198 13.57 15.99 -1.98
C TYR A 198 14.67 17.06 -2.03
N LYS A 199 15.94 16.63 -2.09
CA LYS A 199 17.09 17.56 -2.14
C LYS A 199 17.42 17.99 -3.56
N LEU A 200 16.72 17.47 -4.57
CA LEU A 200 17.01 17.79 -5.96
C LEU A 200 16.65 19.25 -6.29
N PRO A 201 17.58 20.02 -6.88
CA PRO A 201 17.28 21.34 -7.39
C PRO A 201 16.50 21.23 -8.71
N ILE A 202 15.18 21.10 -8.61
CA ILE A 202 14.28 21.01 -9.77
C ILE A 202 13.70 22.40 -10.09
N ALA A 203 13.74 22.80 -11.36
CA ALA A 203 13.12 24.04 -11.81
C ALA A 203 11.60 24.05 -11.51
N PRO A 204 11.00 25.18 -11.05
CA PRO A 204 9.60 25.22 -10.64
C PRO A 204 8.59 24.74 -11.70
N SER A 205 8.86 25.01 -12.99
CA SER A 205 8.01 24.54 -14.09
C SER A 205 7.97 23.01 -14.18
N VAL A 206 9.11 22.34 -13.95
CA VAL A 206 9.21 20.87 -13.95
C VAL A 206 8.59 20.30 -12.68
N GLN A 207 8.77 20.93 -11.52
CA GLN A 207 8.11 20.53 -10.29
C GLN A 207 6.59 20.52 -10.45
N MET A 208 6.03 21.53 -11.12
CA MET A 208 4.59 21.62 -11.37
C MET A 208 4.08 20.48 -12.26
N ILE A 209 4.85 20.08 -13.29
CA ILE A 209 4.50 18.93 -14.15
C ILE A 209 4.55 17.62 -13.36
N MET A 210 5.62 17.42 -12.57
CA MET A 210 5.74 16.24 -11.71
C MET A 210 4.60 16.20 -10.69
N PHE A 211 4.32 17.33 -10.04
CA PHE A 211 3.20 17.47 -9.12
C PHE A 211 1.88 17.10 -9.78
N MET A 212 1.58 17.61 -10.97
CA MET A 212 0.33 17.26 -11.68
C MET A 212 0.23 15.76 -11.98
N ALA A 213 1.34 15.10 -12.34
CA ALA A 213 1.35 13.65 -12.59
C ALA A 213 1.03 12.84 -11.32
N PHE A 214 1.65 13.19 -10.18
CA PHE A 214 1.33 12.56 -8.89
C PHE A 214 -0.08 12.93 -8.40
N ALA A 215 -0.45 14.20 -8.49
CA ALA A 215 -1.73 14.73 -8.02
C ALA A 215 -2.90 14.09 -8.77
N LEU A 216 -2.79 13.86 -10.08
CA LEU A 216 -3.81 13.16 -10.85
C LEU A 216 -3.97 11.70 -10.37
N ALA A 217 -2.86 10.99 -10.16
CA ALA A 217 -2.89 9.61 -9.66
C ALA A 217 -3.56 9.51 -8.28
N PHE A 218 -3.25 10.45 -7.38
CA PHE A 218 -3.87 10.54 -6.06
C PHE A 218 -5.33 11.00 -6.12
N ALA A 219 -5.66 11.99 -6.95
CA ALA A 219 -7.01 12.52 -7.10
C ALA A 219 -8.00 11.46 -7.57
N ILE A 220 -7.57 10.55 -8.45
CA ILE A 220 -8.38 9.41 -8.90
C ILE A 220 -8.68 8.44 -7.74
N LYS A 221 -7.73 8.23 -6.83
CA LYS A 221 -7.88 7.29 -5.70
C LYS A 221 -8.57 7.90 -4.48
N VAL A 222 -8.51 9.23 -4.30
CA VAL A 222 -9.18 10.03 -3.25
C VAL A 222 -10.59 10.51 -3.68
N PRO A 223 -11.15 9.92 -4.73
CA PRO A 223 -12.16 10.52 -5.64
C PRO A 223 -12.39 12.05 -5.55
N MET A 224 -11.45 12.86 -6.06
CA MET A 224 -11.60 14.32 -6.11
C MET A 224 -12.38 14.77 -7.37
N TRP A 225 -13.09 15.90 -7.30
CA TRP A 225 -13.61 16.57 -8.52
C TRP A 225 -12.43 16.98 -9.42
N PRO A 226 -12.41 16.67 -10.74
CA PRO A 226 -13.49 16.09 -11.55
C PRO A 226 -13.48 14.56 -11.74
N VAL A 227 -12.51 13.85 -11.19
CA VAL A 227 -12.23 12.42 -11.42
C VAL A 227 -12.89 11.45 -10.42
N HIS A 228 -14.06 11.83 -9.88
CA HIS A 228 -14.77 11.09 -8.82
C HIS A 228 -15.87 10.13 -9.30
N THR A 229 -16.05 9.99 -10.62
CA THR A 229 -17.16 9.20 -11.21
C THR A 229 -16.88 7.71 -11.28
#